data_AF-A0A832FN80-F1
#
_entry.id   AF-A0A832FN80-F1
#
_cell.length_a   1.000
_cell.length_b   1.000
_cell.length_c   1.000
_cell.angle_alpha   90.00
_cell.angle_beta   90.00
_cell.angle_gamma   90.00
#
_symmetry.space_group_name_H-M   'P 1'
#
loop_
_entity.id
_entity.type
_entity.pdbx_description
1 polymer ?
#
loop_
_entity_poly.entity_id
_entity_poly.type
_entity_poly.pdbx_seq_one_letter_code
_entity_poly.pdbx_strand_id
1 'polypeptide(L)'
;MVGLGETREELLDAMRDLRSAGCDMLTIGQYLKPGDHHLDVVRYYTPQEFDELGEQARALGFGAVASGPFVRSSYFAETLFAETDFLRTPVSGPG
;
A
#
# COMPACT_ATOMS: atom_id res chain seq x y z
N MET A 1 3.82 -1.97 5.69
CA MET A 1 3.98 -0.94 6.74
C MET A 1 5.36 -0.34 6.62
N VAL A 2 5.53 0.96 6.88
CA VAL A 2 6.81 1.67 6.81
C VAL A 2 7.27 2.12 8.21
N GLY A 3 8.55 2.45 8.36
CA GLY A 3 9.15 2.89 9.61
C GLY A 3 9.85 1.79 10.42
N LEU A 4 10.16 0.66 9.79
CA LEU A 4 10.84 -0.49 10.39
C LEU A 4 12.34 -0.57 10.03
N GLY A 5 12.85 0.41 9.29
CA GLY A 5 14.26 0.51 8.91
C GLY A 5 14.50 0.32 7.41
N GLU A 6 13.44 0.18 6.63
CA GLU A 6 13.49 0.10 5.18
C GLU A 6 14.00 1.40 4.53
N THR A 7 14.67 1.24 3.41
CA THR A 7 15.10 2.33 2.53
C THR A 7 14.06 2.60 1.45
N ARG A 8 14.18 3.76 0.79
CA ARG A 8 13.31 4.11 -0.34
C ARG A 8 13.45 3.15 -1.52
N GLU A 9 14.66 2.64 -1.76
CA GLU A 9 14.94 1.68 -2.83
C GLU A 9 14.25 0.34 -2.57
N GLU A 10 14.38 -0.21 -1.36
CA GLU A 10 13.69 -1.44 -0.95
C GLU A 10 12.17 -1.31 -1.02
N LEU A 11 11.62 -0.13 -0.71
CA LEU A 11 10.19 0.14 -0.87
C LEU A 11 9.75 0.11 -2.34
N LEU A 12 10.54 0.70 -3.24
CA LEU A 12 10.27 0.68 -4.68
C LEU A 12 10.39 -0.73 -5.26
N ASP A 13 11.37 -1.50 -4.84
CA ASP A 13 11.54 -2.89 -5.29
C ASP A 13 10.40 -3.76 -4.77
N ALA A 14 10.02 -3.64 -3.50
CA ALA A 14 8.85 -4.33 -2.97
C ALA A 14 7.56 -3.98 -3.72
N MET A 15 7.37 -2.71 -4.09
CA MET A 15 6.22 -2.28 -4.89
C MET A 15 6.23 -2.91 -6.30
N ARG A 16 7.39 -2.99 -6.95
CA ARG A 16 7.56 -3.64 -8.26
C ARG A 16 7.28 -5.14 -8.18
N ASP A 17 7.80 -5.81 -7.16
CA ASP A 17 7.59 -7.24 -6.93
C ASP A 17 6.09 -7.53 -6.75
N LEU A 18 5.41 -6.73 -5.91
CA LEU A 18 3.96 -6.84 -5.73
C LEU A 18 3.19 -6.65 -7.03
N ARG A 19 3.55 -5.64 -7.85
CA ARG A 19 2.92 -5.46 -9.17
C ARG A 19 3.18 -6.61 -10.12
N SER A 20 4.41 -7.14 -10.15
CA SER A 20 4.78 -8.28 -10.98
C SER A 20 4.00 -9.55 -10.62
N ALA A 21 3.63 -9.68 -9.34
CA ALA A 21 2.79 -10.76 -8.84
C ALA A 21 1.28 -10.54 -9.09
N GLY A 22 0.88 -9.44 -9.75
CA GLY A 22 -0.51 -9.13 -10.06
C GLY A 22 -1.29 -8.49 -8.90
N CYS A 23 -0.62 -7.95 -7.88
CA CYS A 23 -1.28 -7.27 -6.78
C CYS A 23 -1.88 -5.93 -7.24
N ASP A 24 -3.21 -5.77 -7.15
CA ASP A 24 -3.89 -4.59 -7.69
C ASP A 24 -4.14 -3.45 -6.72
N MET A 25 -4.24 -3.77 -5.43
CA MET A 25 -4.52 -2.82 -4.36
C MET A 25 -3.35 -2.76 -3.40
N LEU A 26 -2.88 -1.56 -3.07
CA LEU A 26 -1.79 -1.37 -2.11
C LEU A 26 -2.21 -0.43 -0.97
N THR A 27 -1.86 -0.82 0.27
CA THR A 27 -1.97 0.05 1.44
C THR A 27 -0.60 0.31 2.05
N ILE A 28 -0.29 1.58 2.32
CA ILE A 28 0.98 2.01 2.90
C ILE A 28 0.66 2.78 4.18
N GLY A 29 0.97 2.18 5.34
CA GLY A 29 0.71 2.75 6.65
C GLY A 29 1.94 2.74 7.55
N GLN A 30 1.99 3.67 8.51
CA GLN A 30 3.04 3.75 9.52
C GLN A 30 2.98 2.53 10.45
N TYR A 31 4.12 1.89 10.67
CA TYR A 31 4.29 0.96 11.77
C TYR A 31 4.18 1.70 13.10
N LEU A 32 3.22 1.29 13.92
CA LEU A 32 3.04 1.79 15.27
C LEU A 32 3.30 0.62 16.22
N LYS A 33 4.35 0.73 17.03
CA LYS A 33 4.74 -0.27 18.02
C LYS A 33 3.55 -0.55 18.97
N PRO A 34 3.01 -1.78 19.01
CA PRO A 34 1.85 -2.10 19.86
C PRO A 34 2.17 -2.12 21.36
N GLY A 35 3.42 -2.41 21.72
CA GLY A 35 3.90 -2.51 23.09
C GLY A 35 5.37 -2.92 23.15
N ASP A 36 5.95 -2.92 24.35
CA ASP A 36 7.41 -2.91 24.58
C ASP A 36 8.19 -4.08 23.96
N HIS A 37 7.56 -5.25 23.82
CA HIS A 37 8.16 -6.46 23.26
C HIS A 37 8.16 -6.55 21.72
N HIS A 38 7.71 -5.49 21.02
CA HIS A 38 7.73 -5.44 19.57
C HIS A 38 8.92 -4.61 19.06
N LEU A 39 9.20 -4.71 17.77
CA LEU A 39 10.22 -3.90 17.10
C LEU A 39 10.02 -2.42 17.41
N ASP A 40 11.14 -1.70 17.58
CA ASP A 40 11.10 -0.26 17.71
C ASP A 40 10.77 0.40 16.37
N VAL A 41 10.11 1.56 16.44
CA VAL A 41 9.92 2.40 15.26
C VAL A 41 11.27 3.03 14.93
N VAL A 42 11.81 2.71 13.76
CA VAL A 42 13.07 3.28 13.28
C VAL A 42 12.85 4.70 12.74
N ARG A 43 11.69 4.93 12.10
CA ARG A 43 11.36 6.21 11.48
C ARG A 43 9.85 6.47 11.46
N TYR A 44 9.48 7.71 11.72
CA TYR A 44 8.15 8.24 11.40
C TYR A 44 8.18 8.97 10.07
N TYR A 45 7.35 8.54 9.13
CA TYR A 45 7.20 9.20 7.83
C TYR A 45 6.27 10.41 7.95
N THR A 46 6.59 11.48 7.23
CA THR A 46 5.70 12.66 7.18
C THR A 46 4.51 12.40 6.23
N PRO A 47 3.39 13.15 6.35
CA PRO A 47 2.28 13.06 5.41
C PRO A 47 2.73 13.21 3.94
N GLN A 48 3.63 14.16 3.67
CA GLN A 48 4.17 14.39 2.32
C GLN A 48 4.91 13.16 1.79
N GLU A 49 5.66 12.44 2.63
CA GLU A 49 6.35 11.23 2.18
C GLU A 49 5.38 10.08 1.87
N PHE A 50 4.25 10.02 2.58
CA PHE A 50 3.17 9.10 2.23
C PHE A 50 2.53 9.47 0.88
N ASP A 51 2.33 10.76 0.61
CA ASP A 51 1.82 11.22 -0.68
C ASP A 51 2.75 10.79 -1.82
N GLU A 52 4.06 11.03 -1.67
CA GLU A 52 5.09 10.61 -2.64
C GLU A 52 5.11 9.09 -2.86
N LEU A 53 5.01 8.29 -1.79
CA LEU A 53 4.93 6.83 -1.89
C LEU A 53 3.66 6.40 -2.63
N GLY A 54 2.54 7.06 -2.37
CA GLY A 54 1.27 6.80 -3.05
C GLY A 54 1.34 7.11 -4.54
N GLU A 55 1.96 8.23 -4.91
CA GLU A 55 2.19 8.59 -6.31
C GLU A 55 3.10 7.59 -7.04
N GLN A 56 4.19 7.17 -6.39
CA GLN A 56 5.10 6.16 -6.93
C GLN A 56 4.39 4.83 -7.17
N ALA A 57 3.57 4.37 -6.22
CA ALA A 57 2.76 3.17 -6.39
C ALA A 57 1.78 3.31 -7.58
N ARG A 58 1.04 4.42 -7.66
CA ARG A 58 0.12 4.65 -8.80
C ARG A 58 0.87 4.67 -10.13
N ALA A 59 2.06 5.28 -10.19
CA ALA A 59 2.90 5.29 -11.38
C ALA A 59 3.41 3.88 -11.79
N LEU A 60 3.55 2.96 -10.83
CA LEU A 60 3.85 1.54 -11.09
C LEU A 60 2.62 0.73 -11.54
N GLY A 61 1.44 1.35 -11.56
CA GLY A 61 0.23 0.78 -12.13
C GLY A 61 -0.68 0.04 -11.14
N PHE A 62 -0.54 0.23 -9.83
CA PHE A 62 -1.56 -0.24 -8.88
C PHE A 62 -2.91 0.42 -9.17
N GLY A 63 -3.98 -0.38 -9.31
CA GLY A 63 -5.33 0.09 -9.60
C GLY A 63 -5.94 0.92 -8.47
N ALA A 64 -5.60 0.62 -7.21
CA ALA A 64 -6.01 1.42 -6.06
C ALA A 64 -4.90 1.50 -5.00
N VAL A 65 -4.69 2.70 -4.44
CA VAL A 65 -3.64 2.95 -3.45
C VAL A 65 -4.14 3.84 -2.32
N ALA A 66 -4.08 3.34 -1.08
CA ALA A 66 -4.19 4.16 0.12
C ALA A 66 -2.83 4.29 0.79
N SER A 67 -2.40 5.53 1.03
CA SER A 67 -1.11 5.83 1.66
C SER A 67 -1.30 6.91 2.72
N GLY A 68 -0.85 6.66 3.95
CA GLY A 68 -0.95 7.63 5.03
C GLY A 68 -0.62 7.05 6.40
N PRO A 69 -0.36 7.90 7.42
CA PRO A 69 0.15 7.44 8.72
C PRO A 69 -0.76 6.40 9.39
N PHE A 70 -2.08 6.58 9.32
CA PHE A 70 -3.06 5.72 9.98
C PHE A 70 -3.71 4.69 9.05
N VAL A 71 -3.28 4.61 7.80
CA VAL A 71 -3.79 3.62 6.86
C VAL A 71 -3.50 2.21 7.39
N ARG A 72 -4.49 1.33 7.24
CA ARG A 72 -4.42 -0.10 7.54
C ARG A 72 -5.01 -0.87 6.37
N SER A 73 -4.79 -2.18 6.33
CA SER A 73 -5.23 -3.03 5.23
C SER A 73 -6.73 -2.96 4.96
N SER A 74 -7.56 -2.75 5.99
CA SER A 74 -9.01 -2.62 5.88
C SER A 74 -9.52 -1.18 5.71
N TYR A 75 -8.64 -0.18 5.75
CA TYR A 75 -9.02 1.23 5.71
C TYR A 75 -9.69 1.55 4.37
N PHE A 76 -10.99 1.89 4.40
CA PHE A 76 -11.82 2.14 3.20
C PHE A 76 -11.70 1.05 2.12
N ALA A 77 -11.55 -0.21 2.52
CA ALA A 77 -11.34 -1.32 1.58
C ALA A 77 -12.45 -1.44 0.52
N GLU A 78 -13.71 -1.17 0.90
CA GLU A 78 -14.84 -1.16 -0.04
C GLU A 78 -14.70 -0.06 -1.12
N THR A 79 -14.32 1.16 -0.70
CA THR A 79 -14.09 2.28 -1.62
C THR A 79 -12.88 2.03 -2.53
N LEU A 80 -11.76 1.58 -1.96
CA LEU A 80 -10.56 1.23 -2.73
C LEU A 80 -10.84 0.11 -3.73
N PHE A 81 -11.63 -0.90 -3.36
CA PHE A 81 -12.00 -1.98 -4.26
C PHE A 81 -12.83 -1.45 -5.44
N ALA A 82 -13.72 -0.49 -5.19
CA ALA A 82 -14.51 0.13 -6.24
C ALA A 82 -13.70 1.01 -7.21
N GLU A 83 -12.50 1.47 -6.82
CA GLU A 83 -11.59 2.20 -7.69
C GLU A 83 -10.84 1.30 -8.67
N THR A 84 -10.74 0.00 -8.38
CA THR A 84 -10.08 -0.97 -9.28
C THR A 84 -10.93 -1.27 -10.52
N ASP A 85 -10.28 -1.64 -11.62
CA ASP A 85 -10.97 -2.10 -12.84
C ASP A 85 -11.62 -3.48 -12.69
N PHE A 86 -11.49 -4.12 -11.52
CA PHE A 86 -12.12 -5.40 -11.21
C PHE A 86 -13.65 -5.34 -11.33
N LEU A 87 -14.28 -4.24 -10.89
CA LEU A 87 -15.73 -4.05 -11.03
C LEU A 87 -16.17 -3.66 -12.46
N ARG A 88 -15.22 -3.28 -13.31
CA ARG A 88 -15.48 -2.86 -14.70
C ARG A 88 -15.29 -3.98 -15.71
N THR A 89 -14.63 -5.07 -15.30
CA THR A 89 -14.49 -6.26 -16.12
C THR A 89 -15.68 -7.18 -15.86
N PRO A 90 -16.55 -7.46 -16.85
CA PRO A 90 -17.63 -8.41 -16.66
C PRO A 90 -17.01 -9.77 -16.31
N VAL A 91 -17.40 -10.32 -15.16
CA VAL A 91 -17.07 -11.71 -14.82
C VAL A 91 -17.80 -12.59 -15.83
N SER A 92 -17.09 -13.06 -16.86
CA SER A 92 -17.55 -14.17 -17.67
C SER A 92 -17.56 -15.41 -16.78
N GLY A 93 -18.71 -15.68 -16.17
CA GLY A 93 -18.94 -16.91 -15.42
C GLY A 93 -18.71 -18.14 -16.30
N PRO A 94 -18.37 -19.30 -15.71
CA PRO A 94 -18.25 -20.53 -16.48
C PRO A 94 -19.63 -20.88 -17.07
N GLY A 95 -19.67 -20.98 -18.40
CA GLY A 95 -20.84 -21.46 -19.15
C GLY A 95 -21.07 -22.95 -19.03
#